data_AF-A0AA39G826-F1
#
_entry.id   AF-A0AA39G826-F1
#
_cell.length_a   1.000
_cell.length_b   1.000
_cell.length_c   1.000
_cell.angle_alpha   90.00
_cell.angle_beta   90.00
_cell.angle_gamma   90.00
#
_symmetry.space_group_name_H-M   'P 1'
#
loop_
_entity.id
_entity.type
_entity.pdbx_description
1 polymer ?
#
loop_
_entity_poly.entity_id
_entity_poly.type
_entity_poly.pdbx_seq_one_letter_code
_entity_poly.pdbx_strand_id
1 'polypeptide(L)'
;MKSEAEDEHSTPEVRTKPNTPRQRPPLPRMMANRPSNTCNYESEEDNTSCESEKNDISCESDELDDDGTELRNLNSHDPKYDSEISKPTRRKTATSSFIPQSTISSPLPQTIPSSGEKSDELKTADYSRKLNEPSSQDYGDSKQNVNNKWSIIWVGASIIAFLGVSCFLVWNNVFSVNVNTVYIEKSSTFEDVLRDFEVNINGLNDKFKNQHSKIWDEIYSGIVNIKEHPEKRSIIFLFSNKEDPMSCLARMIGNASKDVLNTDILYLSSSNLGNDYGSVIDNFGEQIEQQRVVIVDNLLEIDVEALRAFHSLCDSENPLVRQTIYILTMIANGYENNERPVDFVTKQLERKLKGKIQSDKLQPLITRITDAAIYPVQPEPDFTSCPLRY
;
A
#
# COMPACT_ATOMS: atom_id res chain seq x y z
N MET A 1 -49.70 47.70 -37.04
CA MET A 1 -48.43 47.36 -37.73
C MET A 1 -47.46 46.93 -36.64
N LYS A 2 -46.89 45.74 -36.56
CA LYS A 2 -46.95 44.49 -37.33
C LYS A 2 -46.45 43.44 -36.32
N SER A 3 -47.22 42.36 -36.12
CA SER A 3 -46.88 41.25 -35.22
C SER A 3 -46.00 40.26 -35.98
N GLU A 4 -44.81 39.95 -35.45
CA GLU A 4 -43.95 38.87 -35.93
C GLU A 4 -44.08 37.68 -34.98
N ALA A 5 -44.45 36.55 -35.57
CA ALA A 5 -44.55 35.24 -34.95
C ALA A 5 -43.25 34.49 -35.21
N GLU A 6 -42.69 33.86 -34.17
CA GLU A 6 -41.53 32.97 -34.28
C GLU A 6 -42.05 31.53 -34.47
N ASP A 7 -41.69 30.92 -35.59
CA ASP A 7 -41.96 29.52 -35.94
C ASP A 7 -40.94 28.60 -35.26
N GLU A 8 -41.44 27.66 -34.44
CA GLU A 8 -40.67 26.52 -33.92
C GLU A 8 -40.35 25.52 -35.04
N HIS A 9 -39.06 25.33 -35.33
CA HIS A 9 -38.58 24.31 -36.25
C HIS A 9 -38.24 23.02 -35.48
N SER A 10 -39.14 22.05 -35.52
CA SER A 10 -38.92 20.70 -34.98
C SER A 10 -37.96 19.90 -35.88
N THR A 11 -36.77 19.58 -35.38
CA THR A 11 -35.81 18.67 -36.03
C THR A 11 -36.21 17.20 -35.81
N PRO A 12 -36.15 16.33 -36.84
CA PRO A 12 -36.51 14.92 -36.70
C PRO A 12 -35.41 14.13 -35.98
N GLU A 13 -35.81 13.40 -34.95
CA GLU A 13 -34.99 12.52 -34.13
C GLU A 13 -34.54 11.28 -34.95
N VAL A 14 -33.24 11.23 -35.28
CA VAL A 14 -32.63 10.10 -36.00
C VAL A 14 -32.41 8.95 -35.02
N ARG A 15 -33.30 7.94 -35.04
CA ARG A 15 -33.10 6.66 -34.35
C ARG A 15 -31.93 5.89 -34.98
N THR A 16 -30.76 5.99 -34.37
CA THR A 16 -29.64 5.08 -34.63
C THR A 16 -29.93 3.71 -34.02
N LYS A 17 -29.98 2.68 -34.87
CA LYS A 17 -30.11 1.28 -34.42
C LYS A 17 -28.83 0.87 -33.67
N PRO A 18 -28.94 0.12 -32.55
CA PRO A 18 -27.79 -0.37 -31.83
C PRO A 18 -26.97 -1.34 -32.69
N ASN A 19 -25.67 -1.08 -32.80
CA ASN A 19 -24.72 -1.93 -33.51
C ASN A 19 -24.61 -3.29 -32.80
N THR A 20 -25.14 -4.33 -33.43
CA THR A 20 -24.91 -5.71 -33.00
C THR A 20 -23.43 -6.08 -33.12
N PRO A 21 -22.83 -6.72 -32.11
CA PRO A 21 -21.43 -7.14 -32.14
C PRO A 21 -21.14 -8.06 -33.33
N ARG A 22 -20.13 -7.71 -34.14
CA ARG A 22 -19.62 -8.59 -35.19
C ARG A 22 -19.03 -9.86 -34.57
N GLN A 23 -19.45 -11.02 -35.06
CA GLN A 23 -18.86 -12.30 -34.68
C GLN A 23 -17.37 -12.33 -35.05
N ARG A 24 -16.53 -12.79 -34.11
CA ARG A 24 -15.10 -12.97 -34.34
C ARG A 24 -14.86 -14.07 -35.39
N PRO A 25 -13.92 -13.88 -36.32
CA PRO A 25 -13.45 -14.95 -37.19
C PRO A 25 -12.91 -16.12 -36.38
N PRO A 26 -13.08 -17.37 -36.85
CA PRO A 26 -12.50 -18.54 -36.20
C PRO A 26 -10.98 -18.46 -36.19
N LEU A 27 -10.37 -18.82 -35.06
CA LEU A 27 -8.93 -18.86 -34.89
C LEU A 27 -8.28 -19.85 -35.88
N PRO A 28 -7.16 -19.48 -36.52
CA PRO A 28 -6.41 -20.39 -37.37
C PRO A 28 -6.00 -21.64 -36.59
N ARG A 29 -6.32 -22.80 -37.16
CA ARG A 29 -6.01 -24.11 -36.60
C ARG A 29 -4.49 -24.33 -36.70
N MET A 30 -3.76 -24.16 -35.60
CA MET A 30 -2.33 -24.50 -35.55
C MET A 30 -2.17 -26.00 -35.80
N MET A 31 -1.55 -26.36 -36.92
CA MET A 31 -1.14 -27.74 -37.18
C MET A 31 0.04 -28.08 -36.28
N ALA A 32 -0.18 -29.01 -35.35
CA ALA A 32 0.86 -29.60 -34.53
C ALA A 32 1.71 -30.53 -35.41
N ASN A 33 2.80 -30.02 -35.97
CA ASN A 33 3.87 -30.87 -36.48
C ASN A 33 4.62 -31.44 -35.28
N ARG A 34 4.46 -32.74 -35.08
CA ARG A 34 5.12 -33.54 -34.04
C ARG A 34 6.39 -34.12 -34.67
N PRO A 35 7.60 -33.69 -34.28
CA PRO A 35 8.82 -34.36 -34.72
C PRO A 35 8.94 -35.69 -33.96
N SER A 36 8.83 -36.78 -34.70
CA SER A 36 9.17 -38.12 -34.26
C SER A 36 10.68 -38.31 -34.36
N ASN A 37 11.38 -38.22 -33.23
CA ASN A 37 12.76 -38.67 -33.11
C ASN A 37 12.76 -40.12 -32.61
N THR A 38 13.00 -41.04 -33.55
CA THR A 38 13.39 -42.42 -33.28
C THR A 38 14.87 -42.52 -33.59
N CYS A 39 15.73 -42.62 -32.57
CA CYS A 39 17.14 -42.93 -32.76
C CYS A 39 17.32 -44.44 -32.67
N ASN A 40 17.48 -45.09 -33.84
CA ASN A 40 18.07 -46.43 -33.90
C ASN A 40 19.59 -46.28 -33.97
N TYR A 41 20.26 -47.04 -33.11
CA TYR A 41 21.69 -47.25 -33.08
C TYR A 41 21.99 -48.38 -34.08
N GLU A 42 22.73 -48.09 -35.15
CA GLU A 42 23.37 -49.11 -35.96
C GLU A 42 24.70 -48.57 -36.48
N SER A 43 25.74 -49.30 -36.13
CA SER A 43 27.13 -49.14 -36.54
C SER A 43 27.29 -49.50 -38.01
N GLU A 44 28.08 -48.75 -38.77
CA GLU A 44 29.16 -49.28 -39.61
C GLU A 44 29.99 -48.15 -40.24
N GLU A 45 31.24 -48.52 -40.50
CA GLU A 45 32.36 -47.76 -41.04
C GLU A 45 32.07 -47.22 -42.45
N ASP A 46 32.54 -46.01 -42.79
CA ASP A 46 33.55 -45.88 -43.84
C ASP A 46 34.14 -44.46 -43.96
N ASN A 47 35.38 -44.44 -44.45
CA ASN A 47 36.23 -43.29 -44.72
C ASN A 47 35.63 -42.35 -45.78
N THR A 48 35.75 -41.03 -45.61
CA THR A 48 36.09 -40.10 -46.71
C THR A 48 36.63 -38.78 -46.16
N SER A 49 37.80 -38.38 -46.66
CA SER A 49 38.50 -37.13 -46.41
C SER A 49 37.75 -35.90 -46.93
N CYS A 50 37.77 -34.81 -46.17
CA CYS A 50 37.71 -33.45 -46.72
C CYS A 50 38.61 -32.54 -45.87
N GLU A 51 39.68 -32.08 -46.50
CA GLU A 51 40.51 -30.96 -46.07
C GLU A 51 39.68 -29.67 -46.05
N SER A 52 39.83 -28.84 -45.00
CA SER A 52 39.92 -27.38 -45.14
C SER A 52 40.23 -26.71 -43.79
N GLU A 53 41.34 -25.99 -43.80
CA GLU A 53 41.61 -24.71 -43.13
C GLU A 53 41.39 -24.61 -41.61
N LYS A 54 42.50 -24.85 -40.89
CA LYS A 54 42.72 -24.39 -39.52
C LYS A 54 42.89 -22.86 -39.51
N ASN A 55 42.02 -22.18 -38.78
CA ASN A 55 42.31 -20.87 -38.19
C ASN A 55 42.64 -21.09 -36.71
N ASP A 56 43.87 -20.75 -36.36
CA ASP A 56 44.39 -20.76 -35.00
C ASP A 56 43.78 -19.61 -34.19
N ILE A 57 43.03 -19.94 -33.13
CA ILE A 57 42.79 -19.03 -32.01
C ILE A 57 43.17 -19.79 -30.74
N SER A 58 44.37 -19.48 -30.25
CA SER A 58 44.88 -19.89 -28.95
C SER A 58 44.19 -19.10 -27.85
N CYS A 59 43.50 -19.78 -26.94
CA CYS A 59 43.24 -19.26 -25.60
C CYS A 59 44.01 -20.14 -24.62
N GLU A 60 45.10 -19.57 -24.11
CA GLU A 60 45.82 -20.03 -22.92
C GLU A 60 44.81 -20.33 -21.81
N SER A 61 44.88 -21.55 -21.28
CA SER A 61 44.28 -21.95 -20.02
C SER A 61 45.46 -22.28 -19.12
N ASP A 62 45.76 -21.37 -18.18
CA ASP A 62 46.71 -21.62 -17.11
C ASP A 62 46.07 -22.62 -16.12
N GLU A 63 46.56 -23.85 -16.17
CA GLU A 63 46.51 -24.80 -15.05
C GLU A 63 47.72 -24.60 -14.14
N LEU A 64 47.71 -25.37 -13.05
CA LEU A 64 48.69 -25.56 -11.97
C LEU A 64 48.41 -24.69 -10.72
N ASP A 65 48.36 -25.22 -9.50
CA ASP A 65 48.39 -26.58 -8.98
C ASP A 65 48.26 -26.49 -7.45
N ASP A 66 47.64 -27.51 -6.85
CA ASP A 66 48.16 -28.20 -5.66
C ASP A 66 48.05 -27.54 -4.26
N ASP A 67 47.23 -28.15 -3.39
CA ASP A 67 47.73 -29.01 -2.29
C ASP A 67 46.52 -29.68 -1.59
N GLY A 68 46.66 -30.96 -1.32
CA GLY A 68 45.61 -31.83 -0.82
C GLY A 68 45.45 -31.78 0.70
N THR A 69 44.37 -32.40 1.19
CA THR A 69 44.52 -33.45 2.21
C THR A 69 43.30 -34.35 2.26
N GLU A 70 43.60 -35.64 2.34
CA GLU A 70 42.72 -36.78 2.53
C GLU A 70 41.94 -36.70 3.87
N LEU A 71 40.71 -37.25 3.91
CA LEU A 71 40.41 -38.53 4.59
C LEU A 71 38.90 -38.77 4.72
N ARG A 72 38.47 -39.86 4.06
CA ARG A 72 37.52 -40.89 4.53
C ARG A 72 36.54 -40.54 5.65
N ASN A 73 35.25 -40.69 5.36
CA ASN A 73 34.52 -41.83 5.93
C ASN A 73 33.24 -42.17 5.13
N LEU A 74 33.23 -43.40 4.62
CA LEU A 74 32.03 -44.09 4.16
C LEU A 74 31.15 -44.44 5.37
N ASN A 75 29.85 -44.22 5.24
CA ASN A 75 28.87 -45.12 5.82
C ASN A 75 27.66 -45.19 4.88
N SER A 76 27.60 -46.30 4.14
CA SER A 76 26.41 -46.72 3.42
C SER A 76 25.43 -47.36 4.40
N HIS A 77 24.17 -46.93 4.34
CA HIS A 77 23.05 -47.69 4.87
C HIS A 77 21.84 -47.49 3.98
N ASP A 78 21.71 -48.41 3.02
CA ASP A 78 20.46 -48.73 2.33
C ASP A 78 19.53 -49.50 3.29
N PRO A 79 18.25 -49.11 3.36
CA PRO A 79 17.22 -50.12 3.51
C PRO A 79 16.27 -50.10 2.30
N LYS A 80 16.38 -51.20 1.56
CA LYS A 80 15.37 -51.83 0.71
C LYS A 80 13.93 -51.55 1.20
N TYR A 81 13.12 -50.94 0.33
CA TYR A 81 11.67 -50.91 0.49
C TYR A 81 11.04 -51.54 -0.76
N ASP A 82 10.65 -52.80 -0.62
CA ASP A 82 9.72 -53.47 -1.53
C ASP A 82 8.30 -53.09 -1.09
N SER A 83 7.53 -52.41 -1.93
CA SER A 83 6.07 -52.42 -1.81
C SER A 83 5.40 -52.40 -3.16
N GLU A 84 4.66 -53.47 -3.35
CA GLU A 84 4.00 -53.98 -4.55
C GLU A 84 2.99 -53.03 -5.20
N ILE A 85 2.96 -53.20 -6.52
CA ILE A 85 1.96 -52.71 -7.46
C ILE A 85 0.60 -53.32 -7.12
N SER A 86 -0.41 -52.47 -6.89
CA SER A 86 -1.82 -52.86 -7.05
C SER A 86 -2.64 -51.72 -7.69
N LYS A 87 -2.96 -51.91 -8.98
CA LYS A 87 -4.15 -51.38 -9.68
C LYS A 87 -4.99 -52.62 -10.03
N PRO A 88 -6.34 -52.62 -10.04
CA PRO A 88 -7.17 -51.65 -10.75
C PRO A 88 -8.45 -51.25 -9.94
N THR A 89 -9.26 -50.27 -10.33
CA THR A 89 -10.51 -50.56 -11.08
C THR A 89 -11.19 -49.26 -11.52
N ARG A 90 -11.48 -49.23 -12.81
CA ARG A 90 -12.20 -48.21 -13.57
C ARG A 90 -13.70 -48.44 -13.40
N ARG A 91 -14.43 -47.56 -12.69
CA ARG A 91 -15.90 -47.57 -12.69
C ARG A 91 -16.40 -46.44 -13.58
N LYS A 92 -16.95 -46.81 -14.74
CA LYS A 92 -17.80 -45.96 -15.57
C LYS A 92 -19.20 -45.99 -14.96
N THR A 93 -19.82 -44.84 -14.77
CA THR A 93 -21.28 -44.74 -14.73
C THR A 93 -21.66 -43.43 -15.37
N ALA A 94 -22.34 -43.53 -16.50
CA ALA A 94 -23.00 -42.44 -17.17
C ALA A 94 -24.44 -42.33 -16.67
N THR A 95 -25.04 -41.20 -17.03
CA THR A 95 -26.46 -40.94 -17.29
C THR A 95 -27.29 -40.29 -16.19
N SER A 96 -27.94 -39.20 -16.61
CA SER A 96 -29.29 -38.73 -16.22
C SER A 96 -29.35 -37.99 -14.88
N SER A 97 -30.03 -36.85 -14.68
CA SER A 97 -31.10 -36.20 -15.44
C SER A 97 -31.40 -34.83 -14.81
N PHE A 98 -31.82 -33.89 -15.66
CA PHE A 98 -32.90 -32.91 -15.46
C PHE A 98 -32.92 -31.91 -14.29
N ILE A 99 -33.09 -30.66 -14.73
CA ILE A 99 -33.43 -29.40 -14.04
C ILE A 99 -34.89 -29.47 -13.52
N PRO A 100 -35.22 -28.76 -12.41
CA PRO A 100 -36.04 -27.54 -12.53
C PRO A 100 -35.48 -26.41 -11.64
N GLN A 101 -35.08 -25.26 -12.21
CA GLN A 101 -35.88 -24.03 -12.27
C GLN A 101 -36.84 -23.84 -11.07
N SER A 102 -36.40 -22.99 -10.13
CA SER A 102 -37.27 -22.20 -9.28
C SER A 102 -36.94 -20.72 -9.47
N THR A 103 -37.75 -20.09 -10.32
CA THR A 103 -38.18 -18.69 -10.22
C THR A 103 -38.78 -18.39 -8.84
N ILE A 104 -38.77 -17.11 -8.45
CA ILE A 104 -39.48 -16.39 -7.35
C ILE A 104 -38.44 -15.62 -6.52
N SER A 105 -38.48 -14.33 -6.24
CA SER A 105 -39.23 -13.17 -6.71
C SER A 105 -38.53 -11.97 -6.06
N SER A 106 -38.26 -10.92 -6.82
CA SER A 106 -37.90 -9.60 -6.26
C SER A 106 -39.10 -8.98 -5.54
N PRO A 107 -38.86 -8.18 -4.49
CA PRO A 107 -39.68 -6.99 -4.24
C PRO A 107 -38.87 -5.71 -4.44
N LEU A 108 -39.47 -4.80 -5.21
CA LEU A 108 -39.09 -3.40 -5.41
C LEU A 108 -39.21 -2.57 -4.10
N PRO A 109 -38.65 -1.34 -4.09
CA PRO A 109 -38.43 -0.52 -2.90
C PRO A 109 -39.67 0.28 -2.46
N GLN A 110 -39.87 0.39 -1.14
CA GLN A 110 -40.79 1.34 -0.51
C GLN A 110 -39.97 2.58 -0.10
N THR A 111 -40.09 3.68 -0.82
CA THR A 111 -41.01 4.81 -0.58
C THR A 111 -40.79 5.50 0.78
N ILE A 112 -40.17 6.67 0.68
CA ILE A 112 -40.01 7.74 1.67
C ILE A 112 -41.38 8.21 2.20
N PRO A 113 -41.49 8.51 3.50
CA PRO A 113 -42.32 9.61 3.97
C PRO A 113 -41.47 10.74 4.55
N SER A 114 -41.68 11.89 3.93
CA SER A 114 -41.38 13.24 4.39
C SER A 114 -42.22 13.60 5.64
N SER A 115 -41.76 14.65 6.33
CA SER A 115 -42.43 15.47 7.35
C SER A 115 -42.17 15.11 8.82
N GLY A 116 -41.70 16.12 9.56
CA GLY A 116 -41.49 16.03 10.99
C GLY A 116 -40.63 17.15 11.58
N GLU A 117 -40.88 18.39 11.16
CA GLU A 117 -40.42 19.61 11.83
C GLU A 117 -40.92 19.60 13.28
N LYS A 118 -40.00 19.64 14.25
CA LYS A 118 -40.26 20.13 15.61
C LYS A 118 -38.97 20.53 16.31
N SER A 119 -38.85 21.84 16.44
CA SER A 119 -38.05 22.59 17.40
C SER A 119 -38.40 22.17 18.83
N ASP A 120 -37.39 21.87 19.63
CA ASP A 120 -37.50 21.92 21.09
C ASP A 120 -36.33 22.70 21.68
N GLU A 121 -36.76 23.86 22.19
CA GLU A 121 -36.16 24.81 23.09
C GLU A 121 -35.74 24.13 24.40
N LEU A 122 -34.44 24.06 24.70
CA LEU A 122 -33.97 23.66 26.04
C LEU A 122 -33.35 24.84 26.77
N LYS A 123 -34.15 25.34 27.73
CA LYS A 123 -33.81 26.30 28.78
C LYS A 123 -32.88 25.67 29.82
N THR A 124 -31.83 26.40 30.19
CA THR A 124 -31.12 26.26 31.46
C THR A 124 -30.70 27.66 31.89
N ALA A 125 -31.46 28.29 32.79
CA ALA A 125 -31.41 28.15 34.25
C ALA A 125 -30.43 29.17 34.88
N ASP A 126 -31.06 30.22 35.40
CA ASP A 126 -30.69 31.08 36.52
C ASP A 126 -29.47 30.69 37.35
N TYR A 127 -28.54 31.65 37.50
CA TYR A 127 -27.75 31.78 38.71
C TYR A 127 -27.65 33.26 39.12
N SER A 128 -28.60 33.66 39.98
CA SER A 128 -28.58 34.92 40.72
C SER A 128 -27.63 34.83 41.92
N ARG A 129 -26.78 35.85 42.15
CA ARG A 129 -26.23 36.11 43.50
C ARG A 129 -25.89 37.58 43.77
N LYS A 130 -26.76 38.18 44.61
CA LYS A 130 -26.55 39.19 45.68
C LYS A 130 -26.04 40.59 45.29
N LEU A 131 -26.87 41.64 45.38
CA LEU A 131 -27.22 42.44 46.58
C LEU A 131 -26.01 43.00 47.35
N ASN A 132 -25.81 44.32 47.26
CA ASN A 132 -25.97 45.28 48.38
C ASN A 132 -25.78 46.74 47.92
N GLU A 133 -26.91 47.47 47.85
CA GLU A 133 -27.03 48.86 48.32
C GLU A 133 -26.79 48.91 49.86
N PRO A 134 -26.54 50.06 50.53
CA PRO A 134 -27.18 51.35 50.28
C PRO A 134 -26.34 52.62 50.54
N SER A 135 -26.88 53.76 50.13
CA SER A 135 -27.21 54.91 51.00
C SER A 135 -26.94 56.28 50.36
N SER A 136 -28.04 57.03 50.38
CA SER A 136 -28.25 58.45 50.13
C SER A 136 -27.54 59.37 51.12
N GLN A 137 -27.04 60.51 50.63
CA GLN A 137 -27.17 61.85 51.23
C GLN A 137 -26.51 62.84 50.25
N ASP A 138 -27.24 63.79 49.64
CA ASP A 138 -27.83 65.02 50.19
C ASP A 138 -26.99 66.25 49.79
N TYR A 139 -27.72 67.34 49.59
CA TYR A 139 -27.44 68.62 48.97
C TYR A 139 -26.09 69.28 49.28
N GLY A 140 -25.52 69.93 48.27
CA GLY A 140 -24.39 70.84 48.40
C GLY A 140 -24.17 71.70 47.15
N ASP A 141 -24.96 72.75 47.03
CA ASP A 141 -24.76 73.86 46.11
C ASP A 141 -23.36 74.48 46.32
N SER A 142 -22.54 74.54 45.27
CA SER A 142 -21.24 75.22 45.28
C SER A 142 -20.83 75.65 43.88
N LYS A 143 -21.21 76.88 43.54
CA LYS A 143 -20.53 77.72 42.55
C LYS A 143 -19.01 77.67 42.73
N GLN A 144 -18.28 77.11 41.77
CA GLN A 144 -16.90 77.53 41.52
C GLN A 144 -16.65 77.71 40.02
N ASN A 145 -16.68 79.00 39.66
CA ASN A 145 -16.16 79.57 38.45
C ASN A 145 -14.63 79.47 38.52
N VAL A 146 -14.04 78.40 37.94
CA VAL A 146 -12.58 78.22 37.85
C VAL A 146 -12.14 78.29 36.40
N ASN A 147 -11.24 79.25 36.17
CA ASN A 147 -10.61 79.63 34.91
C ASN A 147 -10.29 78.46 33.96
N ASN A 148 -11.03 78.43 32.85
CA ASN A 148 -11.07 77.40 31.80
C ASN A 148 -9.80 77.24 30.93
N LYS A 149 -8.63 77.70 31.41
CA LYS A 149 -7.37 77.65 30.61
C LYS A 149 -6.57 76.37 30.80
N TRP A 150 -6.69 75.70 31.95
CA TRP A 150 -5.97 74.43 32.21
C TRP A 150 -6.65 73.20 31.63
N SER A 151 -7.97 73.24 31.42
CA SER A 151 -8.74 72.13 30.83
C SER A 151 -8.36 71.88 29.36
N ILE A 152 -8.07 72.94 28.60
CA ILE A 152 -7.68 72.85 27.18
C ILE A 152 -6.34 72.12 27.02
N ILE A 153 -5.41 72.28 27.96
CA ILE A 153 -4.09 71.63 27.92
C ILE A 153 -4.22 70.12 28.14
N TRP A 154 -5.08 69.69 29.08
CA TRP A 154 -5.33 68.27 29.34
C TRP A 154 -6.08 67.60 28.18
N VAL A 155 -7.04 68.28 27.56
CA VAL A 155 -7.72 67.76 26.36
C VAL A 155 -6.73 67.61 25.19
N GLY A 156 -5.83 68.57 25.00
CA GLY A 156 -4.77 68.49 23.98
C GLY A 156 -3.81 67.32 24.21
N ALA A 157 -3.37 67.11 25.46
CA ALA A 157 -2.48 66.00 25.82
C ALA A 157 -3.16 64.63 25.60
N SER A 158 -4.45 64.50 25.94
CA SER A 158 -5.21 63.26 25.70
C SER A 158 -5.37 62.94 24.21
N ILE A 159 -5.58 63.95 23.35
CA ILE A 159 -5.68 63.73 21.89
C ILE A 159 -4.34 63.25 21.32
N ILE A 160 -3.22 63.84 21.75
CA ILE A 160 -1.88 63.42 21.29
C ILE A 160 -1.58 61.98 21.75
N ALA A 161 -1.93 61.62 22.98
CA ALA A 161 -1.77 60.25 23.47
C ALA A 161 -2.61 59.25 22.68
N PHE A 162 -3.87 59.57 22.39
CA PHE A 162 -4.74 58.73 21.56
C PHE A 162 -4.23 58.55 20.14
N LEU A 163 -3.72 59.62 19.51
CA LEU A 163 -3.11 59.55 18.18
C LEU A 163 -1.84 58.71 18.19
N GLY A 164 -1.01 58.82 19.24
CA GLY A 164 0.18 57.99 19.41
C GLY A 164 -0.15 56.50 19.54
N VAL A 165 -1.12 56.15 20.37
CA VAL A 165 -1.57 54.75 20.54
C VAL A 165 -2.21 54.23 19.25
N SER A 166 -3.06 55.00 18.59
CA SER A 166 -3.67 54.61 17.31
C SER A 166 -2.60 54.39 16.23
N CYS A 167 -1.58 55.24 16.15
CA CYS A 167 -0.50 55.10 15.19
C CYS A 167 0.36 53.85 15.50
N PHE A 168 0.63 53.58 16.78
CA PHE A 168 1.34 52.38 17.23
C PHE A 168 0.58 51.09 16.90
N LEU A 169 -0.75 51.07 17.09
CA LEU A 169 -1.58 49.91 16.74
C LEU A 169 -1.63 49.66 15.23
N VAL A 170 -1.72 50.72 14.42
CA VAL A 170 -1.67 50.59 12.94
C VAL A 170 -0.28 50.11 12.50
N TRP A 171 0.80 50.62 13.10
CA TRP A 171 2.16 50.19 12.77
C TRP A 171 2.38 48.71 13.07
N ASN A 172 1.95 48.23 14.24
CA ASN A 172 2.06 46.81 14.58
C ASN A 172 1.23 45.93 13.65
N ASN A 173 0.01 46.35 13.26
CA ASN A 173 -0.79 45.58 12.31
C ASN A 173 -0.21 45.57 10.89
N VAL A 174 0.42 46.67 10.44
CA VAL A 174 1.08 46.71 9.12
C VAL A 174 2.38 45.89 9.12
N PHE A 175 3.11 45.87 10.24
CA PHE A 175 4.38 45.13 10.35
C PHE A 175 4.18 43.63 10.65
N SER A 176 3.09 43.25 11.32
CA SER A 176 2.77 41.84 11.59
C SER A 176 2.23 41.04 10.40
N VAL A 177 1.92 41.68 9.27
CA VAL A 177 1.34 41.01 8.09
C VAL A 177 2.38 40.65 7.01
N ASN A 178 3.67 40.93 7.21
CA ASN A 178 4.68 40.62 6.16
C ASN A 178 6.06 40.15 6.65
N VAL A 179 6.08 39.46 7.78
CA VAL A 179 7.07 38.39 8.01
C VAL A 179 6.33 37.06 7.85
N ASN A 180 5.80 36.84 6.65
CA ASN A 180 5.86 35.50 6.11
C ASN A 180 7.35 35.19 6.01
N THR A 181 7.89 34.61 7.08
CA THR A 181 9.06 33.75 6.97
C THR A 181 8.72 32.78 5.85
N VAL A 182 9.17 33.13 4.65
CA VAL A 182 9.45 32.17 3.61
C VAL A 182 10.48 31.28 4.26
N TYR A 183 10.01 30.27 4.98
CA TYR A 183 10.78 29.06 5.17
C TYR A 183 11.07 28.64 3.75
N ILE A 184 12.27 29.01 3.29
CA ILE A 184 12.85 28.40 2.12
C ILE A 184 12.99 26.95 2.57
N GLU A 185 11.97 26.15 2.28
CA GLU A 185 12.02 24.72 2.35
C GLU A 185 13.23 24.36 1.53
N LYS A 186 14.32 24.08 2.24
CA LYS A 186 15.60 23.77 1.63
C LYS A 186 15.33 22.49 0.88
N SER A 187 15.08 22.60 -0.42
CA SER A 187 14.85 21.47 -1.31
C SER A 187 16.01 20.51 -1.11
N SER A 188 15.79 19.48 -0.30
CA SER A 188 16.78 18.46 -0.04
C SER A 188 17.10 17.82 -1.37
N THR A 189 18.39 17.70 -1.69
CA THR A 189 18.75 16.99 -2.91
C THR A 189 18.39 15.51 -2.73
N PHE A 190 18.16 14.81 -3.83
CA PHE A 190 17.89 13.37 -3.77
C PHE A 190 18.98 12.61 -2.99
N GLU A 191 20.24 13.03 -3.15
CA GLU A 191 21.38 12.48 -2.42
C GLU A 191 21.30 12.71 -0.91
N ASP A 192 20.77 13.85 -0.46
CA ASP A 192 20.56 14.09 0.97
C ASP A 192 19.50 13.14 1.53
N VAL A 193 18.40 12.94 0.79
CA VAL A 193 17.33 12.01 1.17
C VAL A 193 17.83 10.57 1.22
N LEU A 194 18.65 10.15 0.24
CA LEU A 194 19.25 8.82 0.22
C LEU A 194 20.22 8.60 1.39
N ARG A 195 21.07 9.59 1.68
CA ARG A 195 21.99 9.52 2.82
C ARG A 195 21.24 9.41 4.14
N ASP A 196 20.19 10.21 4.32
CA ASP A 196 19.37 10.16 5.54
C ASP A 196 18.65 8.81 5.65
N PHE A 197 18.17 8.27 4.52
CA PHE A 197 17.59 6.93 4.48
C PHE A 197 18.60 5.83 4.80
N GLU A 198 19.83 5.89 4.30
CA GLU A 198 20.91 4.95 4.63
C GLU A 198 21.22 4.97 6.14
N VAL A 199 21.32 6.17 6.74
CA VAL A 199 21.48 6.33 8.19
C VAL A 199 20.32 5.70 8.96
N ASN A 200 19.09 5.90 8.47
CA ASN A 200 17.91 5.28 9.08
C ASN A 200 17.97 3.75 9.02
N ILE A 201 18.28 3.15 7.86
CA ILE A 201 18.40 1.69 7.70
C ILE A 201 19.51 1.12 8.58
N ASN A 202 20.66 1.78 8.67
CA ASN A 202 21.74 1.37 9.57
C ASN A 202 21.29 1.42 11.04
N GLY A 203 20.55 2.46 11.44
CA GLY A 203 19.95 2.53 12.77
C GLY A 203 18.92 1.42 13.05
N LEU A 204 18.18 0.98 12.03
CA LEU A 204 17.30 -0.20 12.15
C LEU A 204 18.11 -1.48 12.33
N ASN A 205 19.19 -1.68 11.56
CA ASN A 205 20.06 -2.84 11.70
C ASN A 205 20.66 -2.94 13.12
N ASP A 206 21.16 -1.83 13.66
CA ASP A 206 21.69 -1.78 15.02
C ASP A 206 20.64 -2.16 16.08
N LYS A 207 19.39 -1.75 15.86
CA LYS A 207 18.28 -2.00 16.77
C LYS A 207 17.72 -3.42 16.68
N PHE A 208 17.68 -3.99 15.47
CA PHE A 208 17.19 -5.34 15.19
C PHE A 208 18.38 -6.22 14.75
N LYS A 209 19.39 -6.33 15.62
CA LYS A 209 20.68 -6.97 15.33
C LYS A 209 20.59 -8.48 15.05
N ASN A 210 19.50 -9.15 15.46
CA ASN A 210 19.35 -10.58 15.26
C ASN A 210 18.72 -10.93 13.90
N GLN A 211 18.32 -9.93 13.10
CA GLN A 211 17.77 -10.18 11.78
C GLN A 211 18.86 -10.65 10.80
N HIS A 212 18.42 -11.32 9.73
CA HIS A 212 19.34 -11.79 8.69
C HIS A 212 19.94 -10.59 7.96
N SER A 213 21.27 -10.47 7.88
CA SER A 213 21.97 -9.28 7.34
C SER A 213 21.46 -8.82 5.96
N LYS A 214 21.19 -9.75 5.04
CA LYS A 214 20.66 -9.44 3.70
C LYS A 214 19.31 -8.71 3.70
N ILE A 215 18.52 -8.76 4.78
CA ILE A 215 17.24 -8.05 4.85
C ILE A 215 17.44 -6.55 4.63
N TRP A 216 18.54 -6.00 5.14
CA TRP A 216 18.82 -4.56 5.08
C TRP A 216 19.18 -4.12 3.67
N ASP A 217 19.98 -4.93 2.96
CA ASP A 217 20.35 -4.68 1.56
C ASP A 217 19.11 -4.72 0.64
N GLU A 218 18.20 -5.68 0.84
CA GLU A 218 16.96 -5.78 0.07
C GLU A 218 15.97 -4.64 0.40
N ILE A 219 15.85 -4.24 1.68
CA ILE A 219 15.03 -3.10 2.06
C ILE A 219 15.58 -1.82 1.41
N TYR A 220 16.89 -1.60 1.52
CA TYR A 220 17.54 -0.41 0.97
C TYR A 220 17.37 -0.35 -0.54
N SER A 221 17.82 -1.40 -1.25
CA SER A 221 17.74 -1.46 -2.72
C SER A 221 16.29 -1.42 -3.22
N GLY A 222 15.37 -2.11 -2.57
CA GLY A 222 13.96 -2.11 -2.95
C GLY A 222 13.31 -0.73 -2.87
N ILE A 223 13.66 0.08 -1.86
CA ILE A 223 13.11 1.42 -1.67
C ILE A 223 13.79 2.43 -2.60
N VAL A 224 15.11 2.39 -2.73
CA VAL A 224 15.87 3.26 -3.65
C VAL A 224 15.43 3.04 -5.10
N ASN A 225 15.26 1.78 -5.51
CA ASN A 225 14.84 1.42 -6.86
C ASN A 225 13.49 2.02 -7.26
N ILE A 226 12.54 2.23 -6.33
CA ILE A 226 11.26 2.89 -6.66
C ILE A 226 11.46 4.38 -7.01
N LYS A 227 12.43 5.03 -6.38
CA LYS A 227 12.69 6.44 -6.65
C LYS A 227 13.33 6.63 -8.03
N GLU A 228 14.19 5.69 -8.42
CA GLU A 228 14.81 5.63 -9.76
C GLU A 228 13.85 5.13 -10.85
N HIS A 229 12.94 4.22 -10.50
CA HIS A 229 11.95 3.60 -11.38
C HIS A 229 10.52 3.82 -10.86
N PRO A 230 9.96 5.04 -10.97
CA PRO A 230 8.63 5.37 -10.44
C PRO A 230 7.49 4.55 -11.06
N GLU A 231 7.70 3.89 -12.19
CA GLU A 231 6.72 3.00 -12.81
C GLU A 231 6.52 1.68 -12.05
N LYS A 232 7.46 1.33 -11.16
CA LYS A 232 7.46 0.08 -10.41
C LYS A 232 6.89 0.26 -9.00
N ARG A 233 6.70 -0.87 -8.34
CA ARG A 233 6.42 -0.96 -6.90
C ARG A 233 7.54 -1.78 -6.24
N SER A 234 7.62 -1.71 -4.92
CA SER A 234 8.46 -2.61 -4.12
C SER A 234 7.59 -3.34 -3.11
N ILE A 235 7.91 -4.60 -2.86
CA ILE A 235 7.20 -5.44 -1.87
C ILE A 235 8.24 -6.04 -0.93
N ILE A 236 8.10 -5.72 0.35
CA ILE A 236 8.84 -6.32 1.45
C ILE A 236 7.85 -7.20 2.20
N PHE A 237 8.14 -8.48 2.34
CA PHE A 237 7.29 -9.43 3.04
C PHE A 237 8.00 -9.91 4.30
N LEU A 238 7.46 -9.54 5.46
CA LEU A 238 7.93 -9.96 6.77
C LEU A 238 7.00 -11.03 7.34
N PHE A 239 7.54 -12.06 7.97
CA PHE A 239 6.73 -13.02 8.72
C PHE A 239 7.40 -13.48 10.00
N SER A 240 6.60 -13.81 11.00
CA SER A 240 7.11 -14.32 12.28
C SER A 240 6.05 -15.18 12.98
N ASN A 241 6.44 -15.88 14.04
CA ASN A 241 5.51 -16.63 14.88
C ASN A 241 4.78 -15.73 15.90
N LYS A 242 5.22 -14.48 16.06
CA LYS A 242 4.64 -13.47 16.94
C LYS A 242 4.48 -12.15 16.19
N GLU A 243 3.58 -11.31 16.68
CA GLU A 243 3.38 -9.97 16.13
C GLU A 243 4.62 -9.09 16.34
N ASP A 244 5.11 -8.99 17.57
CA ASP A 244 6.38 -8.33 17.88
C ASP A 244 7.54 -9.33 17.82
N PRO A 245 8.69 -8.94 17.24
CA PRO A 245 9.07 -7.59 16.81
C PRO A 245 8.71 -7.23 15.34
N MET A 246 8.01 -8.10 14.61
CA MET A 246 7.72 -7.95 13.18
C MET A 246 6.88 -6.71 12.86
N SER A 247 5.78 -6.48 13.57
CA SER A 247 4.92 -5.31 13.34
C SER A 247 5.68 -4.00 13.58
N CYS A 248 6.56 -3.99 14.59
CA CYS A 248 7.41 -2.84 14.84
C CYS A 248 8.44 -2.61 13.73
N LEU A 249 9.13 -3.65 13.29
CA LEU A 249 10.07 -3.56 12.18
C LEU A 249 9.38 -3.02 10.92
N ALA A 250 8.19 -3.55 10.58
CA ALA A 250 7.38 -3.06 9.48
C ALA A 250 7.06 -1.56 9.60
N ARG A 251 6.64 -1.10 10.79
CA ARG A 251 6.37 0.32 11.06
C ARG A 251 7.60 1.20 10.94
N MET A 252 8.75 0.72 11.39
CA MET A 252 9.99 1.48 11.32
C MET A 252 10.53 1.57 9.89
N ILE A 253 10.44 0.48 9.10
CA ILE A 253 10.74 0.51 7.67
C ILE A 253 9.80 1.49 6.95
N GLY A 254 8.50 1.46 7.24
CA GLY A 254 7.53 2.38 6.66
C GLY A 254 7.83 3.84 7.00
N ASN A 255 8.21 4.14 8.25
CA ASN A 255 8.63 5.49 8.63
C ASN A 255 9.87 5.95 7.87
N ALA A 256 10.89 5.11 7.71
CA ALA A 256 12.07 5.45 6.90
C ALA A 256 11.70 5.65 5.42
N SER A 257 10.75 4.87 4.92
CA SER A 257 10.29 4.89 3.52
C SER A 257 9.50 6.14 3.15
N LYS A 258 8.68 6.64 4.08
CA LYS A 258 7.78 7.77 3.83
C LYS A 258 8.57 9.05 3.49
N ASP A 259 9.73 9.22 4.11
CA ASP A 259 10.61 10.37 3.90
C ASP A 259 11.26 10.31 2.50
N VAL A 260 11.59 9.11 2.02
CA VAL A 260 12.14 8.88 0.66
C VAL A 260 11.12 9.26 -0.42
N LEU A 261 9.86 8.87 -0.22
CA LEU A 261 8.78 9.14 -1.16
C LEU A 261 8.07 10.48 -0.93
N ASN A 262 8.41 11.20 0.14
CA ASN A 262 7.76 12.44 0.60
C ASN A 262 6.24 12.30 0.67
N THR A 263 5.78 11.35 1.48
CA THR A 263 4.40 10.91 1.55
C THR A 263 4.07 10.36 2.94
N ASP A 264 2.81 10.00 3.16
CA ASP A 264 2.33 9.43 4.44
C ASP A 264 2.35 7.90 4.44
N ILE A 265 1.88 7.27 5.51
CA ILE A 265 1.77 5.80 5.59
C ILE A 265 0.30 5.41 5.65
N LEU A 266 -0.11 4.49 4.77
CA LEU A 266 -1.39 3.80 4.84
C LEU A 266 -1.25 2.52 5.66
N TYR A 267 -2.05 2.40 6.71
CA TYR A 267 -2.13 1.17 7.50
C TYR A 267 -3.39 0.39 7.11
N LEU A 268 -3.18 -0.82 6.60
CA LEU A 268 -4.24 -1.74 6.23
C LEU A 268 -4.22 -2.94 7.16
N SER A 269 -5.37 -3.34 7.68
CA SER A 269 -5.58 -4.49 8.54
C SER A 269 -6.86 -5.22 8.14
N SER A 270 -7.07 -6.42 8.66
CA SER A 270 -8.32 -7.17 8.45
C SER A 270 -9.57 -6.35 8.82
N SER A 271 -9.46 -5.43 9.79
CA SER A 271 -10.57 -4.62 10.29
C SER A 271 -11.00 -3.47 9.35
N ASN A 272 -10.07 -2.92 8.56
CA ASN A 272 -10.35 -1.76 7.71
C ASN A 272 -10.39 -2.06 6.22
N LEU A 273 -9.77 -3.16 5.76
CA LEU A 273 -9.75 -3.52 4.33
C LEU A 273 -11.15 -3.88 3.79
N GLY A 274 -12.08 -4.23 4.67
CA GLY A 274 -13.40 -4.73 4.29
C GLY A 274 -13.36 -6.21 3.87
N ASN A 275 -14.44 -6.67 3.23
CA ASN A 275 -14.66 -8.08 2.89
C ASN A 275 -14.96 -8.32 1.40
N ASP A 276 -14.74 -7.34 0.54
CA ASP A 276 -15.05 -7.43 -0.89
C ASP A 276 -13.93 -6.82 -1.72
N TYR A 277 -13.61 -7.47 -2.84
CA TYR A 277 -12.58 -7.05 -3.79
C TYR A 277 -12.78 -5.63 -4.32
N GLY A 278 -14.00 -5.31 -4.80
CA GLY A 278 -14.29 -4.02 -5.42
C GLY A 278 -14.13 -2.88 -4.41
N SER A 279 -14.62 -3.11 -3.19
CA SER A 279 -14.47 -2.15 -2.09
C SER A 279 -13.00 -1.86 -1.76
N VAL A 280 -12.10 -2.84 -1.85
CA VAL A 280 -10.67 -2.58 -1.63
C VAL A 280 -10.11 -1.65 -2.72
N ILE A 281 -10.38 -1.98 -3.98
CA ILE A 281 -9.86 -1.23 -5.12
C ILE A 281 -10.40 0.20 -5.15
N ASP A 282 -11.71 0.35 -4.97
CA ASP A 282 -12.38 1.65 -5.07
C ASP A 282 -12.06 2.56 -3.87
N ASN A 283 -12.01 2.02 -2.64
CA ASN A 283 -11.82 2.85 -1.44
C ASN A 283 -10.35 3.15 -1.16
N PHE A 284 -9.44 2.22 -1.47
CA PHE A 284 -8.02 2.37 -1.15
C PHE A 284 -7.16 2.77 -2.34
N GLY A 285 -7.62 2.66 -3.58
CA GLY A 285 -6.84 3.09 -4.75
C GLY A 285 -6.35 4.53 -4.62
N GLU A 286 -7.25 5.46 -4.31
CA GLU A 286 -6.90 6.87 -4.11
C GLU A 286 -6.02 7.11 -2.87
N GLN A 287 -6.30 6.41 -1.76
CA GLN A 287 -5.50 6.53 -0.53
C GLN A 287 -4.06 6.02 -0.75
N ILE A 288 -3.91 4.91 -1.47
CA ILE A 288 -2.61 4.34 -1.83
C ILE A 288 -1.87 5.29 -2.78
N GLU A 289 -2.56 5.94 -3.72
CA GLU A 289 -1.94 6.92 -4.61
C GLU A 289 -1.42 8.16 -3.87
N GLN A 290 -2.13 8.58 -2.82
CA GLN A 290 -1.74 9.70 -1.97
C GLN A 290 -0.62 9.35 -0.99
N GLN A 291 -0.69 8.17 -0.35
CA GLN A 291 0.21 7.77 0.75
C GLN A 291 1.40 6.90 0.28
N ARG A 292 1.28 6.10 -0.78
CA ARG A 292 2.37 5.35 -1.45
C ARG A 292 3.28 4.44 -0.61
N VAL A 293 3.18 4.45 0.72
CA VAL A 293 3.80 3.50 1.65
C VAL A 293 2.66 2.81 2.36
N VAL A 294 2.48 1.53 2.08
CA VAL A 294 1.35 0.74 2.54
C VAL A 294 1.87 -0.38 3.43
N ILE A 295 1.46 -0.37 4.70
CA ILE A 295 1.73 -1.47 5.63
C ILE A 295 0.46 -2.30 5.73
N VAL A 296 0.55 -3.57 5.36
CA VAL A 296 -0.54 -4.53 5.46
C VAL A 296 -0.26 -5.45 6.64
N ASP A 297 -1.09 -5.31 7.66
CA ASP A 297 -1.02 -6.10 8.87
C ASP A 297 -1.68 -7.47 8.70
N ASN A 298 -0.94 -8.49 9.14
CA ASN A 298 -1.24 -9.90 9.13
C ASN A 298 -2.11 -10.36 7.95
N LEU A 299 -1.47 -10.62 6.82
CA LEU A 299 -2.10 -11.05 5.58
C LEU A 299 -2.99 -12.31 5.75
N LEU A 300 -2.68 -13.17 6.73
CA LEU A 300 -3.47 -14.36 7.05
C LEU A 300 -4.77 -14.09 7.82
N GLU A 301 -5.03 -12.87 8.27
CA GLU A 301 -6.31 -12.47 8.88
C GLU A 301 -7.28 -11.79 7.91
N ILE A 302 -6.79 -11.27 6.79
CA ILE A 302 -7.63 -10.55 5.80
C ILE A 302 -8.69 -11.48 5.19
N ASP A 303 -9.89 -10.96 4.91
CA ASP A 303 -10.92 -11.75 4.25
C ASP A 303 -10.44 -12.29 2.88
N VAL A 304 -10.92 -13.48 2.50
CA VAL A 304 -10.46 -14.16 1.28
C VAL A 304 -10.87 -13.43 0.01
N GLU A 305 -12.03 -12.79 0.00
CA GLU A 305 -12.46 -11.97 -1.14
C GLU A 305 -11.65 -10.69 -1.23
N ALA A 306 -11.38 -10.03 -0.09
CA ALA A 306 -10.53 -8.84 -0.03
C ALA A 306 -9.07 -9.14 -0.44
N LEU A 307 -8.52 -10.32 -0.09
CA LEU A 307 -7.19 -10.76 -0.54
C LEU A 307 -7.05 -10.84 -2.05
N ARG A 308 -8.15 -10.97 -2.81
CA ARG A 308 -8.08 -10.96 -4.28
C ARG A 308 -7.60 -9.61 -4.82
N ALA A 309 -7.75 -8.51 -4.06
CA ALA A 309 -7.31 -7.18 -4.46
C ALA A 309 -5.80 -7.12 -4.66
N PHE A 310 -5.05 -7.98 -3.98
CA PHE A 310 -3.60 -8.10 -4.11
C PHE A 310 -3.16 -8.59 -5.50
N HIS A 311 -4.06 -9.13 -6.34
CA HIS A 311 -3.77 -9.31 -7.76
C HIS A 311 -3.40 -8.00 -8.45
N SER A 312 -4.11 -6.92 -8.13
CA SER A 312 -3.90 -5.61 -8.75
C SER A 312 -2.89 -4.78 -7.97
N LEU A 313 -2.88 -4.86 -6.64
CA LEU A 313 -1.92 -4.13 -5.80
C LEU A 313 -0.49 -4.65 -5.97
N CYS A 314 -0.33 -5.97 -6.11
CA CYS A 314 0.97 -6.64 -6.20
C CYS A 314 1.32 -7.13 -7.61
N ASP A 315 0.63 -6.70 -8.68
CA ASP A 315 1.10 -6.87 -10.06
C ASP A 315 2.27 -5.92 -10.28
N SER A 316 3.43 -6.20 -10.84
CA SER A 316 4.06 -7.17 -11.71
C SER A 316 4.59 -6.19 -12.73
N GLU A 317 3.76 -6.08 -13.74
CA GLU A 317 3.87 -5.24 -14.90
C GLU A 317 2.92 -4.03 -14.81
N ASN A 318 1.77 -4.20 -14.15
CA ASN A 318 0.72 -3.18 -14.12
C ASN A 318 0.06 -3.06 -12.73
N PRO A 319 0.78 -2.54 -11.73
CA PRO A 319 0.19 -2.29 -10.41
C PRO A 319 -0.94 -1.27 -10.51
N LEU A 320 -1.92 -1.40 -9.60
CA LEU A 320 -2.99 -0.41 -9.44
C LEU A 320 -2.44 1.00 -9.24
N VAL A 321 -1.40 1.12 -8.40
CA VAL A 321 -0.71 2.37 -8.11
C VAL A 321 0.79 2.14 -8.27
N ARG A 322 1.40 2.98 -9.11
CA ARG A 322 2.85 2.98 -9.36
C ARG A 322 3.57 3.74 -8.24
N GLN A 323 4.89 3.63 -8.16
CA GLN A 323 5.70 4.32 -7.17
C GLN A 323 5.26 4.04 -5.72
N THR A 324 4.94 2.79 -5.41
CA THR A 324 4.38 2.37 -4.11
C THR A 324 5.26 1.32 -3.43
N ILE A 325 5.42 1.44 -2.11
CA ILE A 325 6.08 0.48 -1.23
C ILE A 325 5.01 -0.28 -0.47
N TYR A 326 4.97 -1.61 -0.63
CA TYR A 326 4.13 -2.49 0.18
C TYR A 326 4.99 -3.23 1.19
N ILE A 327 4.64 -3.11 2.48
CA ILE A 327 5.25 -3.88 3.57
C ILE A 327 4.17 -4.82 4.08
N LEU A 328 4.27 -6.09 3.69
CA LEU A 328 3.31 -7.13 4.04
C LEU A 328 3.80 -7.86 5.29
N THR A 329 2.93 -8.07 6.28
CA THR A 329 3.26 -8.87 7.46
C THR A 329 2.43 -10.15 7.50
N MET A 330 2.94 -11.19 8.15
CA MET A 330 2.23 -12.45 8.36
C MET A 330 2.63 -13.10 9.68
N ILE A 331 1.64 -13.40 10.52
CA ILE A 331 1.86 -14.19 11.73
C ILE A 331 1.59 -15.65 11.39
N ALA A 332 2.64 -16.48 11.38
CA ALA A 332 2.55 -17.89 11.08
C ALA A 332 3.55 -18.73 11.89
N ASN A 333 3.07 -19.86 12.42
CA ASN A 333 3.87 -20.82 13.16
C ASN A 333 4.46 -21.90 12.26
N GLY A 334 5.51 -22.56 12.75
CA GLY A 334 6.07 -23.76 12.11
C GLY A 334 7.03 -23.50 10.96
N TYR A 335 7.60 -22.29 10.87
CA TYR A 335 8.75 -22.05 10.01
C TYR A 335 10.00 -22.72 10.59
N GLU A 336 10.71 -23.47 9.77
CA GLU A 336 11.98 -24.11 10.12
C GLU A 336 13.12 -23.45 9.34
N ASN A 337 14.29 -23.28 9.95
CA ASN A 337 15.42 -22.57 9.33
C ASN A 337 16.00 -23.27 8.08
N ASN A 338 15.67 -24.55 7.86
CA ASN A 338 16.04 -25.33 6.67
C ASN A 338 15.03 -25.16 5.51
N GLU A 339 13.86 -24.55 5.76
CA GLU A 339 12.85 -24.27 4.74
C GLU A 339 13.14 -22.92 4.08
N ARG A 340 12.99 -22.83 2.76
CA ARG A 340 13.08 -21.55 2.05
C ARG A 340 11.91 -20.64 2.47
N PRO A 341 12.16 -19.37 2.85
CA PRO A 341 11.12 -18.43 3.26
C PRO A 341 9.93 -18.36 2.30
N VAL A 342 10.20 -18.26 1.00
CA VAL A 342 9.16 -18.19 -0.05
C VAL A 342 8.28 -19.44 -0.10
N ASP A 343 8.84 -20.63 0.12
CA ASP A 343 8.09 -21.87 0.08
C ASP A 343 7.17 -21.98 1.30
N PHE A 344 7.65 -21.52 2.47
CA PHE A 344 6.83 -21.43 3.68
C PHE A 344 5.64 -20.48 3.49
N VAL A 345 5.89 -19.24 3.05
CA VAL A 345 4.83 -18.24 2.81
C VAL A 345 3.82 -18.74 1.79
N THR A 346 4.29 -19.31 0.68
CA THR A 346 3.45 -19.94 -0.36
C THR A 346 2.52 -20.98 0.25
N LYS A 347 3.04 -21.92 1.07
CA LYS A 347 2.24 -22.95 1.73
C LYS A 347 1.17 -22.37 2.66
N GLN A 348 1.49 -21.31 3.42
CA GLN A 348 0.51 -20.69 4.31
C GLN A 348 -0.62 -20.01 3.53
N LEU A 349 -0.30 -19.30 2.45
CA LEU A 349 -1.28 -18.68 1.57
C LEU A 349 -2.14 -19.72 0.85
N GLU A 350 -1.53 -20.79 0.33
CA GLU A 350 -2.26 -21.90 -0.28
C GLU A 350 -3.24 -22.53 0.70
N ARG A 351 -2.81 -22.82 1.94
CA ARG A 351 -3.70 -23.37 2.98
C ARG A 351 -4.89 -22.46 3.26
N LYS A 352 -4.67 -21.15 3.30
CA LYS A 352 -5.73 -20.17 3.56
C LYS A 352 -6.76 -20.09 2.43
N LEU A 353 -6.30 -20.15 1.18
CA LEU A 353 -7.07 -19.79 -0.01
C LEU A 353 -7.61 -21.00 -0.81
N LYS A 354 -7.00 -22.17 -0.66
CA LYS A 354 -7.39 -23.39 -1.39
C LYS A 354 -8.84 -23.76 -1.09
N GLY A 355 -9.61 -24.00 -2.14
CA GLY A 355 -11.04 -24.31 -2.05
C GLY A 355 -11.95 -23.10 -1.87
N LYS A 356 -11.39 -21.90 -1.64
CA LYS A 356 -12.12 -20.63 -1.53
C LYS A 356 -11.90 -19.70 -2.72
N ILE A 357 -10.80 -19.91 -3.45
CA ILE A 357 -10.50 -19.26 -4.73
C ILE A 357 -10.34 -20.36 -5.79
N GLN A 358 -10.79 -20.07 -7.02
CA GLN A 358 -10.61 -20.96 -8.16
C GLN A 358 -9.12 -21.19 -8.43
N SER A 359 -8.76 -22.42 -8.81
CA SER A 359 -7.35 -22.83 -8.91
C SER A 359 -6.54 -22.01 -9.92
N ASP A 360 -7.18 -21.54 -10.99
CA ASP A 360 -6.61 -20.69 -12.04
C ASP A 360 -6.33 -19.26 -11.58
N LYS A 361 -7.04 -18.78 -10.55
CA LYS A 361 -6.83 -17.47 -9.93
C LYS A 361 -5.93 -17.51 -8.70
N LEU A 362 -5.84 -18.68 -8.05
CA LEU A 362 -5.07 -18.88 -6.83
C LEU A 362 -3.56 -18.72 -7.06
N GLN A 363 -2.99 -19.47 -7.99
CA GLN A 363 -1.55 -19.46 -8.22
C GLN A 363 -1.04 -18.08 -8.65
N PRO A 364 -1.69 -17.36 -9.60
CA PRO A 364 -1.22 -16.03 -9.96
C PRO A 364 -1.38 -14.99 -8.83
N LEU A 365 -2.26 -15.20 -7.85
CA LEU A 365 -2.35 -14.33 -6.68
C LEU A 365 -1.14 -14.54 -5.78
N ILE A 366 -0.85 -15.81 -5.47
CA ILE A 366 0.26 -16.18 -4.61
C ILE A 366 1.58 -15.71 -5.24
N THR A 367 1.80 -16.02 -6.53
CA THR A 367 3.01 -15.59 -7.25
C THR A 367 3.25 -14.10 -7.13
N ARG A 368 2.23 -13.26 -7.32
CA ARG A 368 2.36 -11.78 -7.20
C ARG A 368 2.69 -11.31 -5.78
N ILE A 369 2.09 -11.94 -4.77
CA ILE A 369 2.36 -11.63 -3.37
C ILE A 369 3.79 -12.08 -2.98
N THR A 370 4.23 -13.23 -3.51
CA THR A 370 5.52 -13.83 -3.17
C THR A 370 6.67 -13.40 -4.08
N ASP A 371 6.40 -12.60 -5.10
CA ASP A 371 7.39 -11.89 -5.93
C ASP A 371 7.91 -10.66 -5.15
N ALA A 372 8.44 -10.93 -3.95
CA ALA A 372 8.79 -9.95 -2.94
C ALA A 372 10.11 -10.33 -2.26
N ALA A 373 10.72 -9.37 -1.56
CA ALA A 373 11.79 -9.65 -0.61
C ALA A 373 11.19 -10.29 0.66
N ILE A 374 11.26 -11.62 0.77
CA ILE A 374 10.60 -12.38 1.86
C ILE A 374 11.59 -12.77 2.95
N TYR A 375 11.34 -12.29 4.18
CA TYR A 375 12.23 -12.52 5.31
C TYR A 375 11.50 -12.97 6.60
N PRO A 376 12.01 -14.03 7.27
CA PRO A 376 11.57 -14.36 8.63
C PRO A 376 12.13 -13.32 9.60
N VAL A 377 11.27 -12.75 10.44
CA VAL A 377 11.68 -11.84 11.52
C VAL A 377 12.02 -12.65 12.77
N GLN A 378 13.28 -12.52 13.20
CA GLN A 378 13.81 -13.16 14.39
C GLN A 378 13.40 -12.41 15.67
N PRO A 379 13.28 -13.10 16.81
CA PRO A 379 13.07 -12.46 18.09
C PRO A 379 14.23 -11.52 18.48
N GLU A 380 13.89 -10.38 19.07
CA GLU A 380 14.85 -9.45 19.64
C GLU A 380 14.72 -9.47 21.17
N PRO A 381 15.67 -10.07 21.92
CA PRO A 381 15.54 -10.25 23.36
C PRO A 381 15.58 -8.93 24.13
N ASP A 382 16.24 -7.91 23.58
CA ASP A 382 16.34 -6.57 24.16
C ASP A 382 15.14 -5.68 23.77
N PHE A 383 14.18 -6.21 22.99
CA PHE A 383 13.03 -5.46 22.50
C PHE A 383 11.93 -5.40 23.56
N THR A 384 11.82 -4.27 24.24
CA THR A 384 10.83 -4.04 25.31
C THR A 384 9.55 -3.37 24.81
N SER A 385 9.63 -2.51 23.79
CA SER A 385 8.47 -1.88 23.18
C SER A 385 8.81 -1.24 21.83
N CYS A 386 7.80 -1.15 20.95
CA CYS A 386 7.94 -0.41 19.70
C CYS A 386 7.84 1.10 19.94
N PRO A 387 8.84 1.92 19.53
CA PRO A 387 8.72 3.37 19.65
C PRO A 387 7.59 3.88 18.76
N LEU A 388 6.76 4.76 19.31
CA LEU A 388 5.62 5.33 18.60
C LEU A 388 6.03 6.37 17.54
N ARG A 389 7.27 6.85 17.58
CA ARG A 389 7.84 7.80 16.62
C ARG A 389 9.29 7.43 16.32
N TYR A 390 9.62 7.40 15.04
CA TYR A 390 10.99 7.44 14.53
C TYR A 390 11.17 8.78 13.84
#